data_AF-A0A0A8WSX2-F1
#
_entry.id   AF-A0A0A8WSX2-F1
#
_cell.length_a   1.000
_cell.length_b   1.000
_cell.length_c   1.000
_cell.angle_alpha   90.00
_cell.angle_beta   90.00
_cell.angle_gamma   90.00
#
_symmetry.space_group_name_H-M   'P 1'
#
loop_
_entity.id
_entity.type
_entity.pdbx_description
1 polymer ?
#
loop_
_entity_poly.entity_id
_entity_poly.type
_entity_poly.pdbx_seq_one_letter_code
_entity_poly.pdbx_strand_id
1 'polypeptide(L)' 'MRVYLFDVDSGLYAGEDFCELKEVQEEDGITILSPPTGQPGVVPVFDRNSGNWKLVPGDSLEKRE' A
#
# COMPACT_ATOMS: atom_id res chain seq x y z
N MET A 1 7.00 -11.19 -11.16
CA MET A 1 5.71 -11.53 -10.53
C MET A 1 4.96 -10.25 -10.25
N ARG A 2 3.63 -10.28 -10.11
CA ARG A 2 2.89 -9.07 -9.75
C ARG A 2 3.27 -8.63 -8.33
N VAL A 3 3.53 -7.33 -8.17
CA VAL A 3 3.77 -6.66 -6.90
C VAL A 3 2.87 -5.45 -6.77
N TYR A 4 2.76 -4.94 -5.55
CA TYR A 4 1.91 -3.84 -5.18
C TYR A 4 2.77 -2.76 -4.54
N LEU A 5 2.60 -1.54 -5.05
CA LEU A 5 3.36 -0.38 -4.66
C LEU A 5 2.59 0.40 -3.60
N PHE A 6 3.32 0.92 -2.63
CA PHE A 6 2.80 1.88 -1.66
C PHE A 6 3.80 3.02 -1.43
N ASP A 7 3.29 4.19 -1.12
CA ASP A 7 4.10 5.33 -0.73
C ASP A 7 4.76 5.07 0.63
N VAL A 8 6.09 5.20 0.72
CA VAL A 8 6.87 4.79 1.91
C VAL A 8 6.55 5.66 3.13
N ASP A 9 6.17 6.92 2.91
CA ASP A 9 5.88 7.91 3.94
C ASP A 9 4.46 7.78 4.50
N SER A 10 3.47 7.57 3.64
CA SER A 10 2.04 7.51 4.00
C SER A 10 1.47 6.10 4.06
N GLY A 11 2.13 5.12 3.45
CA GLY A 11 1.64 3.77 3.22
C GLY A 11 0.58 3.67 2.13
N LEU A 12 0.19 4.75 1.46
CA LEU A 12 -0.91 4.74 0.50
C LEU A 12 -0.63 3.85 -0.69
N TYR A 13 -1.61 3.05 -1.10
CA TYR A 13 -1.51 2.25 -2.32
C TYR A 13 -1.27 3.14 -3.56
N ALA A 14 -0.20 2.85 -4.28
CA ALA A 14 0.28 3.62 -5.42
C ALA A 14 0.11 2.90 -6.76
N GLY A 15 -0.27 1.62 -6.76
CA GLY A 15 -0.52 0.83 -7.96
C GLY A 15 0.10 -0.57 -7.93
N GLU A 16 0.15 -1.21 -9.09
CA GLU A 16 0.75 -2.52 -9.28
C GLU A 16 1.87 -2.47 -10.33
N ASP A 17 2.87 -3.33 -10.16
CA ASP A 17 4.00 -3.49 -11.09
C ASP A 17 4.41 -4.97 -11.18
N PHE A 18 5.47 -5.28 -11.94
CA PHE A 18 6.02 -6.62 -12.08
C PHE A 18 7.54 -6.64 -11.90
N CYS A 19 8.03 -7.32 -10.86
CA CYS A 19 9.47 -7.53 -10.63
C CYS A 19 9.80 -8.95 -10.15
N GLU A 20 11.09 -9.29 -10.07
CA GLU A 20 11.55 -10.57 -9.51
C GLU A 20 11.53 -10.56 -7.96
N LEU A 21 11.52 -11.75 -7.32
CA LEU A 21 11.44 -11.85 -5.84
C LEU A 21 12.58 -11.16 -5.13
N LYS A 22 13.77 -11.19 -5.73
CA LYS A 22 14.97 -10.55 -5.20
C LYS A 22 14.90 -9.01 -5.23
N GLU A 23 13.94 -8.45 -5.97
CA GLU A 23 13.74 -7.01 -6.13
C GLU A 23 12.61 -6.47 -5.22
N VAL A 24 11.92 -7.36 -4.49
CA VAL A 24 10.86 -6.96 -3.55
C VAL A 24 11.49 -6.49 -2.25
N GLN A 25 11.38 -5.18 -1.99
CA GLN A 25 11.80 -4.57 -0.74
C GLN A 25 10.68 -3.69 -0.18
N GLU A 26 10.14 -4.05 0.99
CA GLU A 26 9.09 -3.24 1.64
C GLU A 26 9.60 -1.85 2.04
N GLU A 27 10.90 -1.71 2.30
CA GLU A 27 11.54 -0.42 2.56
C GLU A 27 11.47 0.54 1.36
N ASP A 28 11.38 -0.01 0.14
CA ASP A 28 11.26 0.73 -1.12
C ASP A 28 9.79 0.93 -1.54
N GLY A 29 8.83 0.55 -0.68
CA GLY A 29 7.41 0.69 -1.00
C GLY A 29 6.85 -0.44 -1.87
N ILE A 30 7.46 -1.62 -1.84
CA ILE A 30 7.05 -2.77 -2.67
C ILE A 30 6.64 -3.95 -1.80
N THR A 31 5.45 -4.52 -2.05
CA THR A 31 5.00 -5.75 -1.38
C THR A 31 4.39 -6.74 -2.38
N ILE A 32 4.46 -8.03 -2.08
CA ILE A 32 3.75 -9.08 -2.82
C ILE A 32 2.29 -9.23 -2.36
N LEU A 33 1.92 -8.60 -1.25
CA LEU A 33 0.59 -8.69 -0.70
C LEU A 33 -0.35 -7.80 -1.50
N SER A 34 -1.42 -8.37 -2.04
CA SER A 34 -2.44 -7.59 -2.73
C SER A 34 -3.21 -6.69 -1.77
N PRO A 35 -3.45 -5.41 -2.12
CA PRO A 35 -4.34 -4.57 -1.33
C PRO A 35 -5.74 -5.18 -1.32
N PRO A 36 -6.48 -5.08 -0.21
CA PRO A 36 -7.88 -5.46 -0.17
C PRO A 36 -8.66 -4.63 -1.19
N THR A 37 -9.58 -5.25 -1.92
CA THR A 37 -10.52 -4.51 -2.77
C THR A 37 -11.43 -3.67 -1.88
N GLY A 38 -11.20 -2.37 -1.88
CA GLY A 38 -11.92 -1.40 -1.06
C GLY A 38 -13.40 -1.28 -1.46
N GLN A 39 -14.25 -0.99 -0.47
CA GLN A 39 -15.56 -0.41 -0.71
C GLN A 39 -15.39 1.06 -1.15
N PRO A 40 -16.38 1.66 -1.83
CA PRO A 40 -16.34 3.09 -2.14
C PRO A 40 -16.09 3.93 -0.88
N GLY A 41 -15.14 4.86 -0.92
CA GLY A 41 -14.80 5.74 0.21
C GLY A 41 -13.78 5.18 1.20
N VAL A 42 -13.22 3.98 0.97
CA VAL A 42 -12.05 3.50 1.72
C VAL A 42 -10.86 3.28 0.80
N VAL A 43 -9.67 3.58 1.32
CA VAL A 43 -8.39 3.47 0.62
C VAL A 43 -7.45 2.52 1.35
N PRO A 44 -6.73 1.65 0.62
CA PRO A 44 -5.75 0.76 1.22
C PRO A 44 -4.46 1.52 1.57
N VAL A 45 -4.01 1.35 2.82
CA VAL A 45 -2.76 1.86 3.38
C VAL A 45 -1.96 0.69 3.93
N PHE A 46 -0.73 0.51 3.46
CA PHE A 46 0.19 -0.50 3.95
C PHE A 46 0.81 -0.05 5.27
N ASP A 47 0.53 -0.78 6.35
CA ASP A 47 1.19 -0.56 7.63
C ASP A 47 2.42 -1.44 7.72
N ARG A 48 3.56 -0.81 7.44
CA ARG A 48 4.91 -1.39 7.51
C ARG A 48 5.26 -2.00 8.87
N ASN A 49 4.68 -1.53 9.98
CA ASN A 49 4.93 -2.13 11.29
C ASN A 49 4.29 -3.51 11.41
N SER A 50 3.16 -3.70 10.73
CA SER A 50 2.42 -4.96 10.70
C SER A 50 2.70 -5.82 9.46
N GLY A 51 3.40 -5.27 8.46
CA GLY A 51 3.62 -5.90 7.16
C GLY A 51 2.31 -6.24 6.44
N ASN A 52 1.27 -5.40 6.58
CA ASN A 52 -0.05 -5.72 6.07
C ASN A 52 -0.85 -4.47 5.68
N TRP A 53 -1.84 -4.67 4.81
CA TRP A 53 -2.77 -3.63 4.38
C TRP A 53 -3.85 -3.36 5.43
N LYS A 54 -4.19 -2.08 5.57
CA LYS A 54 -5.33 -1.58 6.33
C LYS A 54 -6.20 -0.76 5.40
N LEU A 55 -7.52 -0.88 5.56
CA LEU A 55 -8.46 0.00 4.89
C LEU A 55 -8.73 1.18 5.82
N VAL A 56 -8.49 2.40 5.32
CA VAL A 56 -8.81 3.64 6.04
C VAL A 56 -9.86 4.42 5.25
N PRO A 57 -10.75 5.19 5.92
CA PRO A 57 -11.66 6.09 5.21
C PRO A 57 -10.87 7.12 4.39
N GLY A 58 -11.26 7.36 3.14
CA GLY A 58 -10.61 8.35 2.27
C GLY A 58 -10.62 9.75 2.89
N ASP A 59 -11.72 10.10 3.54
CA ASP A 59 -11.95 11.37 4.25
C ASP A 59 -11.00 11.56 5.46
N SER A 60 -10.36 10.47 5.92
CA SER A 60 -9.36 10.54 7.00
C SER A 60 -7.96 10.89 6.50
N LEU A 61 -7.73 10.92 5.17
CA LEU A 61 -6.47 11.35 4.57
C LEU A 61 -6.33 12.89 4.53
N GLU A 62 -7.43 13.65 4.66
CA GLU A 62 -7.45 15.12 4.58
C GLU A 62 -7.09 15.85 5.90
N LYS A 63 -6.14 15.34 6.69
CA LYS A 63 -5.64 16.09 7.86
C LYS A 63 -4.11 16.14 7.92
N ARG A 64 -3.49 16.72 6.91
CA ARG A 64 -2.17 17.36 7.02
C ARG A 64 -2.11 18.57 6.09
N GLU A 65 -2.78 19.64 6.49
CA GLU A 65 -2.37 21.02 6.16
C GLU A 65 -1.73 21.65 7.40
#